data_AF-A0A842Y2U6-F1
#
_entry.id   AF-A0A842Y2U6-F1
#
_cell.length_a   1.000
_cell.length_b   1.000
_cell.length_c   1.000
_cell.angle_alpha   90.00
_cell.angle_beta   90.00
_cell.angle_gamma   90.00
#
_symmetry.space_group_name_H-M   'P 1'
#
loop_
_entity.id
_entity.type
_entity.pdbx_description
1 polymer ?
#
loop_
_entity_poly.entity_id
_entity_poly.type
_entity_poly.pdbx_seq_one_letter_code
_entity_poly.pdbx_strand_id
1 'polypeptide(L)' 'MGCGVACPVVYLKDFIDWGLEDPIGQPVEKYRQVRDEIERFVLELIKE' A
#
# COMPACT_ATOMS: atom_id res chain seq x y z
N MET A 1 -2.76 -2.19 -1.93
CA MET A 1 -2.38 -2.56 -0.55
C MET A 1 -2.11 -4.05 -0.59
N GLY A 2 -0.83 -4.44 -0.57
CA GLY A 2 -0.35 -5.77 -0.92
C GLY A 2 -0.44 -6.78 0.22
N CYS A 3 -1.59 -6.89 0.90
CA CYS A 3 -1.80 -7.79 2.03
C CYS A 3 -1.68 -9.31 1.69
N GLY A 4 -1.31 -9.67 0.45
CA GLY A 4 -1.05 -11.06 0.05
C GLY A 4 -2.28 -11.98 0.02
N VAL A 5 -3.45 -11.46 0.39
CA VAL A 5 -4.74 -12.12 0.35
C VAL A 5 -5.65 -11.41 -0.66
N ALA A 6 -6.49 -12.17 -1.36
CA ALA A 6 -7.48 -11.59 -2.25
C ALA A 6 -8.43 -10.70 -1.44
N CYS A 7 -8.62 -9.44 -1.85
CA CYS A 7 -9.64 -8.60 -1.26
C CYS A 7 -11.02 -9.27 -1.46
N PRO A 8 -11.84 -9.43 -0.39
CA PRO A 8 -13.14 -10.06 -0.52
C PRO A 8 -14.05 -9.18 -1.38
N VAL A 9 -14.25 -9.59 -2.63
CA VAL A 9 -15.13 -9.03 -3.66
C VAL A 9 -15.21 -7.50 -3.66
N VAL A 10 -14.37 -6.88 -4.48
CA VAL A 10 -14.32 -5.43 -4.62
C VAL A 10 -14.71 -5.05 -6.05
N TYR A 11 -15.92 -4.52 -6.24
CA TYR A 11 -16.37 -3.96 -7.52
C TYR A 11 -15.90 -2.50 -7.66
N LEU A 12 -14.60 -2.31 -7.86
CA LEU A 12 -14.02 -1.00 -8.17
C LEU A 12 -13.68 -0.93 -9.66
N LYS A 13 -14.04 0.20 -10.27
CA LYS A 13 -13.73 0.48 -11.68
C LYS A 13 -12.24 0.71 -11.89
N ASP A 14 -11.62 1.45 -10.96
CA ASP A 14 -10.22 1.83 -10.99
C ASP A 14 -9.58 1.37 -9.67
N PHE A 15 -8.99 0.17 -9.69
CA PHE A 15 -8.31 -0.43 -8.55
C PHE A 15 -6.80 -0.44 -8.81
N ILE A 16 -6.04 0.13 -7.87
CA ILE A 16 -4.58 0.15 -7.93
C ILE A 16 -4.05 -0.63 -6.73
N ASP A 17 -3.27 -1.67 -7.01
CA ASP A 17 -2.48 -2.35 -5.98
C ASP A 17 -1.02 -1.91 -6.02
N TRP A 18 -0.62 -1.13 -5.01
CA TRP A 18 0.78 -0.71 -4.83
C TRP A 18 1.72 -1.83 -4.34
N GLY A 19 1.21 -3.03 -4.02
CA GLY A 19 2.06 -4.18 -3.67
C GLY A 19 2.93 -4.00 -2.42
N LEU A 20 2.54 -3.07 -1.52
CA LEU A 20 3.26 -2.79 -0.28
C LEU A 20 3.32 -4.02 0.62
N GLU A 21 4.50 -4.30 1.15
CA GLU A 21 4.74 -5.38 2.11
C GLU A 21 4.06 -5.07 3.45
N ASP A 22 3.46 -6.09 4.07
CA ASP A 22 2.82 -5.94 5.37
C ASP A 22 3.87 -5.86 6.48
N PRO A 23 3.99 -4.74 7.22
CA PRO A 23 4.97 -4.59 8.28
C PRO A 23 4.55 -5.30 9.59
N ILE A 24 3.41 -5.99 9.66
CA ILE A 24 2.97 -6.68 10.88
C ILE A 24 4.06 -7.60 11.44
N GLY A 25 4.37 -7.42 12.72
CA GLY A 25 5.40 -8.20 13.43
C GLY A 25 6.84 -7.77 13.16
N GLN A 26 7.07 -6.76 12.33
CA GLN A 26 8.39 -6.22 12.02
C GLN A 26 8.78 -5.07 12.98
N PRO A 27 10.07 -4.69 13.02
CA PRO A 27 10.53 -3.51 13.77
C PRO A 27 9.88 -2.20 13.27
N VAL A 28 9.86 -1.18 14.13
CA VAL A 28 9.27 0.13 13.82
C VAL A 28 9.91 0.80 12.59
N GLU A 29 11.17 0.50 12.30
CA GLU A 29 11.88 0.95 11.11
C GLU A 29 11.18 0.48 9.82
N LYS A 30 10.67 -0.75 9.79
CA LYS A 30 9.94 -1.29 8.64
C LYS A 30 8.60 -0.58 8.45
N TYR A 31 7.89 -0.28 9.52
CA TYR A 31 6.67 0.54 9.47
C TYR A 31 6.94 1.93 8.90
N ARG A 32 8.04 2.57 9.31
CA ARG A 32 8.43 3.89 8.79
C ARG A 32 8.75 3.82 7.30
N GLN A 33 9.47 2.79 6.85
CA GLN A 33 9.75 2.56 5.43
C GLN A 33 8.45 2.43 4.62
N VAL A 34 7.52 1.56 5.04
CA VAL A 34 6.23 1.38 4.36
C VAL A 34 5.41 2.69 4.33
N ARG A 35 5.42 3.47 5.42
CA ARG A 35 4.78 4.80 5.45
C ARG A 35 5.38 5.74 4.41
N ASP A 36 6.71 5.81 4.31
CA ASP A 36 7.40 6.69 3.38
C ASP A 36 7.17 6.24 1.91
N GLU A 37 7.00 4.93 1.68
CA GLU A 37 6.56 4.38 0.39
C GLU A 37 5.14 4.83 0.02
N ILE A 38 4.19 4.75 0.97
CA ILE A 38 2.81 5.24 0.79
C ILE A 38 2.81 6.74 0.45
N GLU A 39 3.60 7.54 1.17
CA GLU A 39 3.70 8.99 0.91
C GLU A 39 4.08 9.26 -0.54
N ARG A 40 5.09 8.55 -1.08
CA ARG A 40 5.50 8.71 -2.48
C ARG A 40 4.38 8.38 -3.46
N PHE A 41 3.70 7.26 -3.28
CA PHE A 41 2.60 6.86 -4.18
C PHE A 41 1.44 7.86 -4.14
N VAL A 42 1.09 8.37 -2.96
CA VAL A 42 0.03 9.38 -2.83
C VAL A 42 0.44 10.68 -3.52
N LEU A 43 1.69 11.12 -3.37
CA LEU A 43 2.19 12.33 -4.03
C LEU A 43 2.25 12.20 -5.56
N GLU A 44 2.50 11.00 -6.09
CA GLU A 44 2.41 10.72 -7.52
C GLU A 44 0.95 10.75 -7.99
N LEU A 45 0.05 10.09 -7.27
CA LEU A 45 -1.38 10.03 -7.61
C LEU A 45 -2.03 11.42 -7.64
N ILE A 46 -1.65 12.33 -6.73
CA ILE A 46 -2.18 13.71 -6.72
C ILE A 46 -1.80 14.50 -7.97
N LYS A 47 -0.72 14.13 -8.67
CA LYS A 47 -0.26 14.83 -9.88
C LYS A 47 -0.94 14.33 -11.16
N GLU A 48 -1.67 13.22 -11.10
CA GLU A 48 -2.48 12.69 -12.20
C GLU A 48 -3.80 13.45 -12.35
#